data_AF-K1XBS6-F1
#
_entry.id   AF-K1XBS6-F1
#
_cell.length_a   1.000
_cell.length_b   1.000
_cell.length_c   1.000
_cell.angle_alpha   90.00
_cell.angle_beta   90.00
_cell.angle_gamma   90.00
#
_symmetry.space_group_name_H-M   'P 1'
#
loop_
_entity.id
_entity.type
_entity.pdbx_description
1 polymer ?
#
loop_
_entity_poly.entity_id
_entity_poly.type
_entity_poly.pdbx_seq_one_letter_code
_entity_poly.pdbx_strand_id
1 'polypeptide(L)'
;MDDQLQHDPRTKQQIKDALYGFLYAPVEKHLKKQIDALIIKNAVLCGHSHKSFMYKNTLYNCDTNPLPRKMNRLDSRLYAEMGEYLAEVKQLNEKELPFVIGYINQVLNASNDLCDYLRLLPDAVHRPIQSLIDTCPCKAKKMPQEAVSMLQEKNSAYIDMMRRRMVTNLLI
;
A
#
# COMPACT_ATOMS: atom_id res chain seq x y z
N MET A 1 29.34 -28.41 -7.21
CA MET A 1 28.52 -28.22 -6.01
C MET A 1 27.69 -26.99 -6.29
N ASP A 2 26.39 -27.20 -6.52
CA ASP A 2 25.46 -26.13 -6.89
C ASP A 2 25.27 -25.20 -5.71
N ASP A 3 25.98 -24.07 -5.72
CA ASP A 3 25.58 -22.90 -4.95
C ASP A 3 24.28 -22.37 -5.57
N GLN A 4 23.15 -22.93 -5.12
CA GLN A 4 21.86 -22.27 -5.30
C GLN A 4 22.00 -20.89 -4.66
N LEU A 5 22.02 -19.84 -5.47
CA LEU A 5 21.88 -18.45 -5.05
C LEU A 5 20.56 -18.32 -4.29
N GLN A 6 20.61 -18.63 -3.00
CA GLN A 6 19.52 -18.44 -2.07
C GLN A 6 19.52 -16.95 -1.75
N HIS A 7 18.66 -16.20 -2.43
CA HIS A 7 18.57 -14.77 -2.19
C HIS A 7 18.24 -14.49 -0.72
N ASP A 8 19.01 -13.58 -0.12
CA ASP A 8 18.86 -13.16 1.27
C ASP A 8 17.40 -12.75 1.51
N PRO A 9 16.73 -13.24 2.57
CA PRO A 9 15.42 -12.77 3.02
C PRO A 9 15.28 -11.24 3.02
N ARG A 10 16.37 -10.50 3.25
CA ARG A 10 16.40 -9.03 3.12
C ARG A 10 16.06 -8.52 1.72
N THR A 11 16.53 -9.15 0.65
CA THR A 11 16.26 -8.69 -0.71
C THR A 11 14.79 -8.80 -1.06
N LYS A 12 14.13 -9.90 -0.67
CA LYS A 12 12.68 -10.06 -0.87
C LYS A 12 11.88 -9.02 -0.07
N GLN A 13 12.31 -8.73 1.16
CA GLN A 13 11.69 -7.68 1.97
C GLN A 13 11.88 -6.29 1.33
N GLN A 14 13.08 -5.97 0.84
CA GLN A 14 13.35 -4.70 0.14
C GLN A 14 12.47 -4.53 -1.10
N ILE A 15 12.29 -5.59 -1.90
CA ILE A 15 11.42 -5.57 -3.08
C ILE A 15 9.96 -5.33 -2.65
N LYS A 16 9.50 -6.02 -1.61
CA LYS A 16 8.16 -5.84 -1.06
C LYS A 16 7.94 -4.42 -0.55
N ASP A 17 8.89 -3.84 0.16
CA ASP A 17 8.82 -2.48 0.69
C ASP A 17 8.82 -1.44 -0.44
N ALA A 18 9.64 -1.64 -1.48
CA ALA A 18 9.67 -0.80 -2.66
C ALA A 18 8.33 -0.81 -3.41
N LEU A 19 7.75 -2.00 -3.62
CA LEU A 19 6.43 -2.16 -4.25
C LEU A 19 5.33 -1.55 -3.39
N TYR A 20 5.34 -1.77 -2.07
CA TYR A 20 4.38 -1.17 -1.15
C TYR A 20 4.44 0.36 -1.22
N GLY A 21 5.63 0.94 -1.06
CA GLY A 21 5.82 2.38 -1.09
C GLY A 21 5.38 3.00 -2.41
N PHE A 22 5.69 2.36 -3.53
CA PHE A 22 5.27 2.82 -4.84
C PHE A 22 3.75 2.79 -5.02
N LEU A 23 3.09 1.71 -4.60
CA LEU A 23 1.65 1.52 -4.79
C LEU A 23 0.80 2.32 -3.81
N TYR A 24 1.24 2.47 -2.56
CA TYR A 24 0.37 2.95 -1.47
C TYR A 24 0.76 4.29 -0.86
N ALA A 25 2.01 4.75 -0.99
CA ALA A 25 2.39 6.06 -0.45
C ALA A 25 1.54 7.24 -1.00
N PRO A 26 1.12 7.26 -2.29
CA PRO A 26 0.25 8.33 -2.78
C PRO A 26 -1.12 8.37 -2.08
N VAL A 27 -1.78 7.22 -1.91
CA VAL A 27 -3.09 7.14 -1.26
C VAL A 27 -3.00 7.39 0.24
N GLU A 28 -1.94 6.92 0.91
CA GLU A 28 -1.69 7.24 2.32
C GLU A 28 -1.55 8.76 2.55
N LYS A 29 -0.81 9.45 1.67
CA LYS A 29 -0.69 10.91 1.70
C LYS A 29 -2.04 11.59 1.46
N HIS A 30 -2.85 11.06 0.53
CA HIS A 30 -4.18 11.59 0.25
C HIS A 30 -5.11 11.46 1.45
N LEU A 31 -5.24 10.24 2.02
CA LEU A 31 -6.04 9.96 3.20
C LEU A 31 -5.59 10.79 4.41
N LYS A 32 -4.27 10.95 4.60
CA LYS A 32 -3.72 11.81 5.66
C LYS A 32 -4.16 13.27 5.49
N LYS A 33 -4.12 13.81 4.27
CA LYS A 33 -4.60 15.17 3.99
C LYS A 33 -6.10 15.31 4.24
N GLN A 34 -6.90 14.32 3.84
CA GLN A 34 -8.34 14.33 4.08
C GLN A 34 -8.67 14.39 5.58
N ILE A 35 -8.08 13.49 6.38
CA ILE A 35 -8.35 13.45 7.82
C ILE A 35 -7.82 14.70 8.53
N ASP A 36 -6.68 15.25 8.13
CA ASP A 36 -6.15 16.50 8.67
C ASP A 36 -7.09 17.67 8.38
N ALA A 37 -7.65 17.74 7.17
CA ALA A 37 -8.65 18.75 6.82
C ALA A 37 -9.91 18.63 7.68
N LEU A 38 -10.40 17.40 7.90
CA LEU A 38 -11.54 17.13 8.79
C LEU A 38 -11.26 17.57 10.23
N ILE A 39 -10.07 17.27 10.75
CA ILE A 39 -9.64 17.67 12.10
C ILE A 39 -9.64 19.20 12.23
N ILE A 40 -9.04 19.90 11.28
CA ILE A 40 -8.98 21.37 11.27
C ILE A 40 -10.39 21.97 11.18
N LYS A 41 -11.23 21.45 10.27
CA LYS A 41 -12.61 21.91 10.09
C LYS A 41 -13.44 21.71 11.37
N ASN A 42 -13.28 20.57 12.04
CA ASN A 42 -13.93 20.32 13.33
C ASN A 42 -13.52 21.33 14.41
N ALA A 43 -12.21 21.61 14.50
CA ALA A 43 -11.68 22.57 15.47
C ALA A 43 -12.25 23.98 15.24
N VAL A 44 -12.32 24.42 13.98
CA VAL A 44 -12.89 25.73 13.60
C VAL A 44 -14.39 25.80 13.90
N LEU A 45 -15.16 24.79 13.51
CA LEU A 45 -16.62 24.76 13.67
C LEU A 45 -17.08 24.81 15.14
N CYS A 46 -16.29 24.22 16.03
CA CYS A 46 -16.59 24.15 17.45
C CYS A 46 -15.83 25.18 18.30
N GLY A 47 -15.00 26.02 17.68
CA GLY A 47 -14.17 27.01 18.38
C GLY A 47 -13.11 26.40 19.31
N HIS A 48 -12.59 25.23 18.97
CA HIS A 48 -11.56 24.54 19.75
C HIS A 48 -10.15 24.99 19.32
N SER A 49 -9.28 25.24 20.30
CA SER A 49 -7.88 25.62 20.06
C SER A 49 -6.99 24.46 19.64
N HIS A 50 -7.37 23.22 19.99
CA HIS A 50 -6.64 22.00 19.70
C HIS A 50 -7.20 21.25 18.49
N LYS A 51 -6.31 20.79 17.61
CA LYS A 51 -6.63 20.09 16.36
C LYS A 51 -6.71 18.59 16.58
N SER A 52 -7.71 18.18 17.35
CA SER A 52 -8.01 16.77 17.58
C SER A 52 -9.50 16.55 17.86
N PHE A 53 -9.97 15.32 17.62
CA PHE A 53 -11.30 14.86 18.03
C PHE A 53 -11.33 13.35 18.25
N MET A 54 -12.27 12.91 19.08
CA MET A 54 -12.64 11.51 19.26
C MET A 54 -13.83 11.16 18.38
N TYR A 55 -13.75 10.04 17.67
CA TYR A 55 -14.87 9.47 16.93
C TYR A 55 -14.81 7.94 16.99
N LYS A 56 -15.91 7.30 17.38
CA LYS A 56 -16.01 5.83 17.56
C LYS A 56 -14.83 5.23 18.36
N ASN A 57 -14.48 5.85 19.49
CA ASN A 57 -13.36 5.46 20.36
C ASN A 57 -11.96 5.54 19.71
N THR A 58 -11.83 6.15 18.53
CA THR A 58 -10.54 6.45 17.91
C THR A 58 -10.24 7.94 18.05
N LEU A 59 -9.00 8.24 18.45
CA LEU A 59 -8.48 9.59 18.50
C LEU A 59 -7.89 9.96 17.14
N TYR A 60 -8.32 11.09 16.59
CA TYR A 60 -7.75 11.71 15.41
C TYR A 60 -7.08 13.01 15.82
N ASN A 61 -5.81 13.18 15.46
CA ASN A 61 -4.99 14.33 15.82
C ASN A 61 -4.02 14.65 14.69
N CYS A 62 -3.83 15.94 14.40
CA CYS A 62 -2.86 16.43 13.43
C CYS A 62 -1.89 17.47 14.01
N ASP A 63 -1.88 17.64 15.34
CA ASP A 63 -1.02 18.56 16.06
C ASP A 63 0.01 17.81 16.92
N THR A 64 1.14 18.45 17.21
CA THR A 64 2.17 17.96 18.14
C THR A 64 1.92 18.39 19.58
N ASN A 65 0.94 19.27 19.81
CA ASN A 65 0.59 19.74 21.14
C ASN A 65 0.04 18.62 22.03
N PRO A 66 0.24 18.69 23.36
CA PRO A 66 -0.35 17.76 24.30
C PRO A 66 -1.88 17.71 24.16
N LEU A 67 -2.44 16.51 24.26
CA LEU A 67 -3.88 16.32 24.14
C LEU A 67 -4.60 16.92 25.36
N PRO A 68 -5.77 17.55 25.17
CA PRO A 68 -6.55 18.11 26.27
C PRO A 68 -7.14 17.01 27.16
N ARG A 69 -7.37 17.30 28.45
CA ARG A 69 -8.06 16.34 29.34
C ARG A 69 -9.48 16.03 28.87
N LYS A 70 -10.19 17.04 28.37
CA LYS A 70 -11.51 16.90 27.77
C LYS A 70 -11.36 16.83 26.25
N MET A 71 -11.52 15.63 25.70
CA MET A 71 -11.43 15.44 24.25
C MET A 71 -12.64 16.04 23.53
N ASN A 72 -12.38 16.67 22.39
CA ASN A 72 -13.43 17.09 21.48
C ASN A 72 -14.09 15.87 20.85
N ARG A 73 -15.34 16.00 20.45
CA ARG A 73 -16.01 15.03 19.59
C ARG A 73 -16.11 15.58 18.18
N LEU A 74 -16.32 14.68 17.22
CA LEU A 74 -16.66 15.07 15.87
C LEU A 74 -18.04 15.77 15.85
N ASP A 75 -18.10 16.95 15.26
CA ASP A 75 -19.34 17.69 14.99
C ASP A 75 -20.21 16.91 14.00
N SER A 76 -21.53 16.88 14.25
CA SER A 76 -22.48 16.10 13.45
C SER A 76 -22.53 16.51 11.99
N ARG A 77 -22.20 17.77 11.67
CA ARG A 77 -22.13 18.26 10.28
C ARG A 77 -21.03 17.59 9.46
N LEU A 78 -20.04 17.00 10.13
CA LEU A 78 -18.90 16.32 9.48
C LEU A 78 -19.09 14.80 9.38
N TYR A 79 -20.23 14.25 9.81
CA TYR A 79 -20.44 12.80 9.82
C TYR A 79 -20.45 12.19 8.41
N ALA A 80 -20.97 12.91 7.42
CA ALA A 80 -20.96 12.47 6.02
C ALA A 80 -19.52 12.33 5.50
N GLU A 81 -18.72 13.40 5.57
CA GLU A 81 -17.32 13.41 5.12
C GLU A 81 -16.45 12.39 5.90
N MET A 82 -16.68 12.24 7.21
CA MET A 82 -15.99 11.21 7.99
C MET A 82 -16.41 9.79 7.58
N GLY A 83 -17.68 9.61 7.21
CA GLY A 83 -18.20 8.35 6.68
C GLY A 83 -17.53 7.96 5.36
N GLU A 84 -17.34 8.92 4.45
CA GLU A 84 -16.63 8.73 3.19
C GLU A 84 -15.16 8.34 3.42
N TYR A 85 -14.46 9.09 4.27
CA TYR A 85 -13.08 8.77 4.67
C TYR A 85 -12.96 7.35 5.22
N LEU A 86 -13.85 6.97 6.15
CA LEU A 86 -13.83 5.63 6.74
C LEU A 86 -14.18 4.53 5.74
N ALA A 87 -15.06 4.80 4.79
CA ALA A 87 -15.39 3.85 3.72
C ALA A 87 -14.17 3.60 2.82
N GLU A 88 -13.42 4.66 2.47
CA GLU A 88 -12.21 4.56 1.68
C GLU A 88 -11.10 3.79 2.42
N VAL A 89 -10.85 4.14 3.68
CA VAL A 89 -9.89 3.42 4.54
C VAL A 89 -10.25 1.95 4.66
N LYS A 90 -11.53 1.65 4.87
CA LYS A 90 -12.04 0.27 4.98
C LYS A 90 -11.83 -0.51 3.69
N GLN A 91 -12.21 0.08 2.55
CA GLN A 91 -12.05 -0.53 1.24
C GLN A 91 -10.57 -0.84 0.95
N LEU A 92 -9.66 0.08 1.29
CA LEU A 92 -8.22 -0.12 1.12
C LEU A 92 -7.71 -1.25 2.02
N ASN A 93 -7.94 -1.16 3.32
CA ASN A 93 -7.33 -2.05 4.31
C ASN A 93 -7.94 -3.45 4.36
N GLU A 94 -9.23 -3.59 4.10
CA GLU A 94 -9.91 -4.89 4.20
C GLU A 94 -10.03 -5.61 2.85
N LYS A 95 -10.00 -4.90 1.72
CA LYS A 95 -10.27 -5.52 0.41
C LYS A 95 -9.17 -5.41 -0.62
N GLU A 96 -8.29 -4.41 -0.56
CA GLU A 96 -7.26 -4.27 -1.59
C GLU A 96 -5.90 -4.71 -1.06
N LEU A 97 -5.45 -4.07 0.01
CA LEU A 97 -4.11 -4.24 0.57
C LEU A 97 -3.79 -5.70 0.92
N PRO A 98 -4.68 -6.48 1.59
CA PRO A 98 -4.41 -7.88 1.90
C PRO A 98 -4.20 -8.75 0.65
N PHE A 99 -4.96 -8.50 -0.41
CA PHE A 99 -4.92 -9.31 -1.63
C PHE A 99 -3.70 -8.96 -2.48
N VAL A 100 -3.40 -7.67 -2.65
CA VAL A 100 -2.21 -7.23 -3.39
C VAL A 100 -0.93 -7.67 -2.69
N ILE A 101 -0.84 -7.51 -1.37
CA ILE A 101 0.32 -7.97 -0.60
C ILE A 101 0.41 -9.50 -0.58
N GLY A 102 -0.73 -10.19 -0.50
CA GLY A 102 -0.79 -11.64 -0.66
C GLY A 102 -0.22 -12.11 -1.99
N TYR A 103 -0.60 -11.46 -3.09
CA TYR A 103 -0.08 -11.75 -4.42
C TYR A 103 1.43 -11.46 -4.55
N ILE A 104 1.90 -10.30 -4.06
CA ILE A 104 3.34 -9.98 -4.04
C ILE A 104 4.11 -11.07 -3.28
N ASN A 105 3.64 -11.48 -2.09
CA ASN A 105 4.29 -12.56 -1.34
C ASN A 105 4.31 -13.88 -2.12
N GLN A 106 3.23 -14.23 -2.85
CA GLN A 106 3.20 -15.43 -3.69
C GLN A 106 4.25 -15.37 -4.79
N VAL A 107 4.39 -14.24 -5.49
CA VAL A 107 5.41 -14.05 -6.53
C VAL A 107 6.81 -14.20 -5.95
N LEU A 108 7.09 -13.50 -4.84
CA LEU A 108 8.39 -13.55 -4.17
C LEU A 108 8.74 -14.94 -3.63
N ASN A 109 7.75 -15.76 -3.29
CA ASN A 109 7.96 -17.13 -2.84
C ASN A 109 8.05 -18.14 -3.99
N ALA A 110 7.48 -17.84 -5.16
CA ALA A 110 7.45 -18.73 -6.31
C ALA A 110 8.79 -18.82 -7.06
N SER A 111 9.61 -17.76 -7.02
CA SER A 111 10.97 -17.78 -7.58
C SER A 111 11.97 -17.09 -6.66
N ASN A 112 13.23 -17.52 -6.78
CA ASN A 112 14.36 -16.78 -6.26
C ASN A 112 15.02 -15.95 -7.38
N ASP A 113 14.70 -16.16 -8.65
CA ASP A 113 15.23 -15.38 -9.75
C ASP A 113 14.47 -14.04 -9.87
N LEU A 114 15.21 -12.94 -9.76
CA LEU A 114 14.69 -11.58 -9.89
C LEU A 114 14.06 -11.31 -11.27
N CYS A 115 14.56 -11.94 -12.34
CA CYS A 115 13.99 -11.80 -13.68
C CYS A 115 12.60 -12.44 -13.78
N ASP A 116 12.30 -13.45 -12.97
CA ASP A 116 10.96 -14.06 -12.95
C ASP A 116 9.94 -13.10 -12.32
N TYR A 117 10.36 -12.21 -11.42
CA TYR A 117 9.46 -11.21 -10.85
C TYR A 117 8.96 -10.23 -11.91
N LEU A 118 9.81 -9.82 -12.86
CA LEU A 118 9.39 -8.98 -13.99
C LEU A 118 8.42 -9.71 -14.92
N ARG A 119 8.51 -11.04 -15.02
CA ARG A 119 7.58 -11.83 -15.83
C ARG A 119 6.24 -12.03 -15.13
N LEU A 120 6.24 -12.09 -13.80
CA LEU A 120 5.05 -12.35 -13.01
C LEU A 120 4.29 -11.07 -12.67
N LEU A 121 5.00 -10.02 -12.25
CA LEU A 121 4.42 -8.75 -11.84
C LEU A 121 4.02 -7.90 -13.06
N PRO A 122 2.99 -7.04 -12.91
CA PRO A 122 2.61 -6.08 -13.95
C PRO A 122 3.77 -5.16 -14.33
N ASP A 123 3.94 -4.89 -15.63
CA ASP A 123 4.99 -4.01 -16.17
C ASP A 123 5.09 -2.65 -15.47
N ALA A 124 3.92 -2.14 -15.09
CA ALA A 124 3.77 -0.87 -14.43
C ALA A 124 4.49 -0.80 -13.07
N VAL A 125 4.70 -1.92 -12.38
CA VAL A 125 5.44 -1.98 -11.10
C VAL A 125 6.89 -2.42 -11.24
N HIS A 126 7.42 -2.53 -12.46
CA HIS A 126 8.82 -2.91 -12.68
C HIS A 126 9.79 -1.82 -12.24
N ARG A 127 9.47 -0.55 -12.52
CA ARG A 127 10.32 0.61 -12.20
C ARG A 127 10.85 0.65 -10.76
N PRO A 128 10.04 0.51 -9.70
CA PRO A 128 10.54 0.57 -8.31
C PRO A 128 11.50 -0.55 -7.94
N ILE A 129 11.53 -1.66 -8.69
CA ILE A 129 12.37 -2.83 -8.39
C ILE A 129 13.51 -2.99 -9.40
N GLN A 130 13.44 -2.31 -10.55
CA GLN A 130 14.41 -2.42 -11.64
C GLN A 130 15.85 -2.19 -11.17
N SER A 131 16.09 -1.17 -10.34
CA SER A 131 17.43 -0.89 -9.80
C SER A 131 17.99 -2.02 -8.94
N LEU A 132 17.13 -2.76 -8.23
CA LEU A 132 17.55 -3.93 -7.45
C LEU A 132 17.90 -5.10 -8.38
N ILE A 133 17.16 -5.25 -9.47
CA ILE A 133 17.38 -6.31 -10.47
C ILE A 133 18.67 -6.05 -11.27
N ASP A 134 18.91 -4.80 -11.67
CA ASP A 134 20.09 -4.41 -12.46
C ASP A 134 21.41 -4.65 -11.72
N THR A 135 21.37 -4.66 -10.38
CA THR A 135 22.55 -4.97 -9.55
C THR A 135 22.84 -6.46 -9.42
N CYS A 136 21.97 -7.33 -9.96
CA CYS A 136 22.08 -8.77 -9.79
C CYS A 136 22.63 -9.45 -11.06
N PRO A 137 23.73 -10.24 -10.97
CA PRO A 137 24.17 -11.08 -12.06
C PRO A 137 23.25 -12.32 -12.15
N CYS A 138 22.16 -12.22 -12.91
CA CYS A 138 21.15 -13.27 -13.03
C CYS A 138 21.75 -14.54 -13.67
N LYS A 139 22.09 -15.54 -12.85
CA LYS A 139 22.53 -16.88 -13.28
C LYS A 139 21.56 -17.99 -12.87
N ALA A 140 20.41 -17.64 -12.31
CA ALA A 140 19.45 -18.60 -11.78
C ALA A 140 18.64 -19.30 -12.89
N LYS A 141 18.06 -20.45 -12.53
CA LYS A 141 17.19 -21.25 -13.40
C LYS A 141 15.83 -20.56 -13.49
N LYS A 142 15.55 -19.93 -14.63
CA LYS A 142 14.28 -19.25 -14.92
C LYS A 142 13.08 -20.19 -14.78
N MET A 143 11.96 -19.64 -14.31
CA MET A 143 10.69 -20.35 -14.24
C MET A 143 10.18 -20.73 -15.63
N PRO A 144 9.65 -21.95 -15.84
CA PRO A 144 9.07 -22.35 -17.13
C PRO A 144 7.86 -21.48 -17.48
N GLN A 145 7.67 -21.20 -18.77
CA GLN A 145 6.63 -20.30 -19.25
C GLN A 145 5.20 -20.75 -18.87
N GLU A 146 4.98 -22.06 -18.80
CA GLU A 146 3.72 -22.65 -18.36
C GLU A 146 3.39 -22.29 -16.91
N ALA A 147 4.38 -22.35 -16.00
CA ALA A 147 4.19 -21.97 -14.60
C ALA A 147 3.94 -20.46 -14.44
N VAL A 148 4.61 -19.62 -15.25
CA VAL A 148 4.34 -18.18 -15.29
C VAL A 148 2.90 -17.90 -15.71
N SER A 149 2.44 -18.54 -16.78
CA SER A 149 1.08 -18.34 -17.32
C SER A 149 0.01 -18.78 -16.32
N MET A 150 0.18 -19.96 -15.71
CA MET A 150 -0.74 -20.43 -14.66
C MET A 150 -0.81 -19.48 -13.45
N LEU A 151 0.33 -18.94 -13.01
CA LEU A 151 0.36 -17.99 -11.89
C LEU A 151 -0.32 -16.67 -12.24
N GLN A 152 -0.17 -16.19 -13.47
CA GLN A 152 -0.84 -14.97 -13.95
C GLN A 152 -2.35 -15.18 -14.06
N GLU A 153 -2.81 -16.27 -14.65
CA GLU A 153 -4.23 -16.59 -14.78
C GLU A 153 -4.90 -16.72 -13.40
N LYS A 154 -4.27 -17.48 -12.49
CA LYS A 154 -4.77 -17.68 -11.12
C LYS A 154 -4.89 -16.38 -10.33
N ASN A 155 -4.03 -15.40 -10.59
CA ASN A 155 -3.96 -14.15 -9.84
C ASN A 155 -4.44 -12.93 -10.65
N SER A 156 -5.14 -13.15 -11.77
CA SER A 156 -5.64 -12.10 -12.66
C SER A 156 -6.43 -11.01 -11.92
N ALA A 157 -7.29 -11.39 -10.98
CA ALA A 157 -8.05 -10.44 -10.16
C ALA A 157 -7.16 -9.50 -9.32
N TYR A 158 -6.05 -9.97 -8.79
CA TYR A 158 -5.13 -9.17 -7.96
C TYR A 158 -4.23 -8.29 -8.81
N ILE A 159 -3.82 -8.80 -9.97
CA ILE A 159 -3.15 -8.03 -11.02
C ILE A 159 -4.02 -6.84 -11.43
N ASP A 160 -5.32 -7.06 -11.63
CA ASP A 160 -6.25 -5.99 -11.98
C ASP A 160 -6.47 -4.99 -10.85
N MET A 161 -6.47 -5.43 -9.58
CA MET A 161 -6.48 -4.51 -8.43
C MET A 161 -5.24 -3.60 -8.42
N MET A 162 -4.05 -4.17 -8.65
CA MET A 162 -2.82 -3.38 -8.75
C MET A 162 -2.92 -2.36 -9.89
N ARG A 163 -3.35 -2.78 -11.09
CA ARG A 163 -3.53 -1.88 -12.24
C ARG A 163 -4.50 -0.74 -11.92
N ARG A 164 -5.65 -1.04 -11.31
CA ARG A 164 -6.64 -0.03 -10.90
C ARG A 164 -6.02 0.98 -9.92
N ARG A 165 -5.29 0.50 -8.91
CA ARG A 165 -4.61 1.38 -7.94
C ARG A 165 -3.63 2.32 -8.64
N MET A 166 -2.92 1.82 -9.63
CA MET A 166 -1.98 2.62 -10.40
C MET A 166 -2.65 3.71 -11.22
N VAL A 167 -3.77 3.41 -11.88
CA VAL A 167 -4.58 4.42 -12.58
C VAL A 167 -5.11 5.47 -11.60
N THR A 168 -5.67 5.04 -10.46
CA THR A 168 -6.17 5.94 -9.42
C THR A 168 -5.08 6.86 -8.88
N ASN A 169 -3.86 6.36 -8.76
CA ASN A 169 -2.71 7.13 -8.27
C ASN A 169 -1.95 7.89 -9.37
N LEU A 170 -2.42 7.83 -10.63
CA LEU A 170 -1.76 8.44 -11.81
C LEU A 170 -0.30 8.01 -11.97
N LEU A 171 -0.02 6.72 -11.73
CA LEU A 171 1.32 6.14 -11.85
C LEU A 171 1.61 5.58 -13.25
N ILE A 172 0.58 5.51 -14.10
CA ILE A 172 0.60 5.13 -15.52
C ILE A 172 -0.37 6.00 -16.31
#